data_AF-A0A8H4UX83-F1
#
_entry.id   AF-A0A8H4UX83-F1
#
_cell.length_a   1.000
_cell.length_b   1.000
_cell.length_c   1.000
_cell.angle_alpha   90.00
_cell.angle_beta   90.00
_cell.angle_gamma   90.00
#
_symmetry.space_group_name_H-M   'P 1'
#
loop_
_entity.id
_entity.type
_entity.pdbx_description
1 polymer ?
#
loop_
_entity_poly.entity_id
_entity_poly.type
_entity_poly.pdbx_seq_one_letter_code
_entity_poly.pdbx_strand_id
1 'polypeptide(L)'
;MGIPWTIYLYGIAPCTGGLAFGYDTGSMSGILVMPQFLTYMNYPSNFLQGGITASIQAGAFAGSLLTGAFLADKLGRKRTLLLGSAIFTIGIIISSVANNVAALVAGRVINGIGNGCLAMMVPNYQSEISPR
;
A
#
# COMPACT_ATOMS: atom_id res chain seq x y z
N MET A 1 -17.84 -20.89 -25.59
CA MET A 1 -18.04 -19.47 -25.22
C MET A 1 -16.70 -18.97 -24.71
N GLY A 2 -15.92 -18.31 -25.57
CA GLY A 2 -14.55 -17.89 -25.22
C GLY A 2 -14.57 -16.82 -24.15
N ILE A 3 -13.70 -16.96 -23.15
CA ILE A 3 -13.53 -15.96 -22.09
C ILE A 3 -13.12 -14.64 -22.78
N PRO A 4 -13.89 -13.55 -22.63
CA PRO A 4 -13.52 -12.29 -23.27
C PRO A 4 -12.18 -11.80 -22.71
N TRP A 5 -11.26 -11.40 -23.60
CA TRP A 5 -9.90 -10.95 -23.26
C TRP A 5 -9.88 -9.82 -22.22
N THR A 6 -10.97 -9.05 -22.15
CA THR A 6 -11.20 -7.98 -21.18
C THR A 6 -11.13 -8.46 -19.73
N ILE A 7 -11.48 -9.72 -19.43
CA ILE A 7 -11.40 -10.28 -18.07
C ILE A 7 -9.95 -10.35 -17.59
N TYR A 8 -9.01 -10.70 -18.48
CA TYR A 8 -7.59 -10.71 -18.13
C TYR A 8 -7.08 -9.31 -17.77
N LEU A 9 -7.53 -8.26 -18.48
CA LEU A 9 -7.17 -6.88 -18.15
C LEU A 9 -7.73 -6.44 -16.78
N TYR A 10 -8.98 -6.81 -16.50
CA TYR A 10 -9.60 -6.53 -15.20
C TYR A 10 -8.98 -7.35 -14.05
N GLY A 11 -8.35 -8.49 -14.34
CA GLY A 11 -7.60 -9.28 -13.35
C GLY A 11 -6.18 -8.76 -13.12
N ILE A 12 -5.47 -8.33 -14.16
CA ILE A 12 -4.08 -7.85 -14.09
C ILE A 12 -3.98 -6.47 -13.43
N ALA A 13 -4.89 -5.54 -13.74
CA ALA A 13 -4.81 -4.18 -13.20
C ALA A 13 -4.89 -4.10 -11.65
N PRO A 14 -5.74 -4.89 -10.96
CA PRO A 14 -5.70 -4.98 -9.49
C PRO A 14 -4.42 -5.64 -8.96
N CYS A 15 -3.87 -6.64 -9.68
CA CYS A 15 -2.63 -7.32 -9.29
C CYS A 15 -1.43 -6.36 -9.22
N THR A 16 -1.38 -5.33 -10.07
CA THR A 16 -0.29 -4.34 -10.02
C THR A 16 -0.27 -3.58 -8.69
N GLY A 17 -1.42 -3.41 -8.03
CA GLY A 17 -1.49 -2.83 -6.69
C GLY A 17 -0.83 -3.72 -5.63
N GLY A 18 -1.08 -5.04 -5.68
CA GLY A 18 -0.42 -6.00 -4.80
C GLY A 18 1.10 -6.11 -5.06
N LEU A 19 1.52 -6.00 -6.32
CA LEU A 19 2.94 -5.92 -6.68
C LEU A 19 3.61 -4.65 -6.11
N ALA A 20 2.95 -3.49 -6.26
CA ALA A 20 3.46 -2.22 -5.74
C ALA A 20 3.64 -2.27 -4.21
N PHE A 21 2.73 -2.92 -3.49
CA PHE A 21 2.85 -3.14 -2.06
C PHE A 21 4.07 -3.98 -1.68
N GLY A 22 4.23 -5.13 -2.34
CA GLY A 22 5.35 -6.03 -2.09
C GLY A 22 6.68 -5.35 -2.37
N TYR A 23 6.73 -4.54 -3.43
CA TYR A 23 7.90 -3.71 -3.74
C TYR A 23 8.19 -2.67 -2.66
N ASP A 24 7.19 -1.91 -2.19
CA ASP A 24 7.38 -0.88 -1.16
C ASP A 24 7.87 -1.47 0.17
N THR A 25 7.29 -2.59 0.58
CA THR A 25 7.68 -3.28 1.83
C THR A 25 9.06 -3.91 1.70
N GLY A 26 9.36 -4.55 0.57
CA GLY A 26 10.63 -5.24 0.33
C GLY A 26 11.82 -4.31 0.12
N SER A 27 11.63 -3.21 -0.61
CA SER A 27 12.70 -2.23 -0.88
C SER A 27 13.18 -1.53 0.38
N MET A 28 12.30 -1.32 1.37
CA MET A 28 12.66 -0.65 2.63
C MET A 28 13.76 -1.37 3.40
N SER A 29 13.78 -2.70 3.40
CA SER A 29 14.82 -3.50 4.05
C SER A 29 16.22 -3.22 3.50
N GLY A 30 16.33 -2.90 2.20
CA GLY A 30 17.60 -2.49 1.59
C GLY A 30 17.97 -1.04 1.89
N ILE A 31 16.97 -0.15 1.92
CA ILE A 31 17.17 1.29 2.16
C ILE A 31 17.67 1.55 3.59
N LEU A 32 17.17 0.81 4.58
CA LEU A 32 17.55 1.00 6.00
C LEU A 32 19.05 0.78 6.28
N VAL A 33 19.71 -0.07 5.48
CA VAL A 33 21.13 -0.40 5.64
C VAL A 33 22.03 0.52 4.81
N MET A 34 21.44 1.36 3.95
CA MET A 34 22.18 2.19 3.02
C MET A 34 22.92 3.34 3.75
N PRO A 35 24.23 3.55 3.53
CA PRO A 35 24.99 4.57 4.25
C PRO A 35 24.49 6.00 3.97
N GLN A 36 23.94 6.25 2.77
CA GLN A 36 23.29 7.50 2.41
C GLN A 36 22.05 7.76 3.28
N PHE A 37 21.21 6.74 3.49
CA PHE A 37 20.02 6.85 4.33
C PHE A 37 20.37 7.09 5.80
N LEU A 38 21.37 6.37 6.31
CA LEU A 38 21.86 6.54 7.68
C LEU A 38 22.39 7.95 7.93
N THR A 39 23.17 8.49 6.99
CA THR A 39 23.70 9.86 7.09
C THR A 39 22.59 10.90 7.01
N TYR A 40 21.64 10.72 6.09
CA TYR A 40 20.52 11.64 5.87
C TYR A 40 19.53 11.67 7.05
N MET A 41 19.33 10.53 7.72
CA MET A 41 18.40 10.39 8.84
C MET A 41 19.07 10.51 10.22
N ASN A 42 20.33 10.98 10.29
CA ASN A 42 21.11 11.12 11.53
C ASN A 42 21.27 9.80 12.33
N TYR A 43 21.66 8.73 11.67
CA TYR A 43 21.93 7.41 12.27
C TYR A 43 20.80 6.92 13.20
N PRO A 44 19.60 6.64 12.65
CA PRO A 44 18.46 6.19 13.45
C PRO A 44 18.80 4.87 14.17
N SER A 45 18.42 4.78 15.44
CA SER A 45 18.62 3.57 16.25
C SER A 45 17.88 2.37 15.65
N ASN A 46 18.32 1.15 15.97
CA ASN A 46 17.66 -0.09 15.51
C ASN A 46 16.16 -0.11 15.84
N PHE A 47 15.77 0.48 16.98
CA PHE A 47 14.37 0.61 17.38
C PHE A 47 13.59 1.54 16.45
N LEU A 48 14.16 2.69 16.07
CA LEU A 48 13.55 3.62 15.13
C LEU A 48 13.41 3.00 13.73
N GLN A 49 14.42 2.28 13.26
CA GLN A 49 14.36 1.58 11.97
C GLN A 49 13.23 0.54 11.95
N GLY A 50 13.09 -0.25 13.02
CA GLY A 50 11.97 -1.16 13.21
C GLY A 50 10.62 -0.45 13.31
N GLY A 51 10.57 0.74 13.94
CA GLY A 51 9.37 1.57 13.99
C GLY A 51 8.94 2.08 12.60
N ILE A 52 9.90 2.44 11.74
CA ILE A 52 9.60 2.89 10.37
C ILE A 52 8.98 1.74 9.55
N THR A 53 9.50 0.52 9.65
CA THR A 53 8.91 -0.62 8.94
C THR A 53 7.58 -1.05 9.54
N ALA A 54 7.43 -1.04 10.86
CA ALA A 54 6.16 -1.37 11.51
C ALA A 54 5.04 -0.36 11.18
N SER A 55 5.38 0.91 10.92
CA SER A 55 4.40 1.96 10.65
C SER A 55 3.52 1.71 9.42
N ILE A 56 4.06 1.08 8.36
CA ILE A 56 3.26 0.72 7.17
C ILE A 56 2.26 -0.39 7.49
N GLN A 57 2.64 -1.36 8.32
CA GLN A 57 1.75 -2.43 8.77
C GLN A 57 0.65 -1.89 9.69
N ALA A 58 0.98 -0.96 10.58
CA ALA A 58 -0.01 -0.29 11.41
C ALA A 58 -1.03 0.50 10.56
N GLY A 59 -0.55 1.24 9.57
CA GLY A 59 -1.42 1.92 8.59
C GLY A 59 -2.29 0.95 7.79
N ALA A 60 -1.71 -0.17 7.33
CA ALA A 60 -2.44 -1.20 6.59
C ALA A 60 -3.52 -1.89 7.41
N PHE A 61 -3.26 -2.12 8.70
CA PHE A 61 -4.26 -2.64 9.63
C PHE A 61 -5.43 -1.66 9.79
N ALA A 62 -5.16 -0.37 9.97
CA ALA A 62 -6.22 0.64 10.04
C ALA A 62 -6.99 0.75 8.71
N GLY A 63 -6.28 0.77 7.58
CA GLY A 63 -6.87 0.87 6.25
C GLY A 63 -7.76 -0.32 5.88
N SER A 64 -7.34 -1.54 6.22
CA SER A 64 -8.17 -2.74 5.98
C SER A 64 -9.43 -2.73 6.84
N LEU A 65 -9.33 -2.33 8.11
CA LEU A 65 -10.48 -2.22 9.01
C LEU A 65 -11.51 -1.20 8.50
N LEU A 66 -11.05 -0.01 8.10
CA LEU A 66 -11.93 1.05 7.55
C LEU A 66 -12.58 0.61 6.23
N THR A 67 -11.83 -0.11 5.40
CA THR A 67 -12.34 -0.63 4.13
C THR A 67 -13.41 -1.68 4.33
N GLY A 68 -13.17 -2.63 5.25
CA GLY A 68 -14.13 -3.69 5.58
C GLY A 68 -15.38 -3.18 6.29
N ALA A 69 -15.25 -2.18 7.15
CA ALA A 69 -16.37 -1.68 7.93
C ALA A 69 -17.29 -0.71 7.18
N PHE A 70 -16.78 0.09 6.24
CA PHE A 70 -17.56 1.20 5.64
C PHE A 70 -17.36 1.40 4.13
N LEU A 71 -16.16 1.17 3.61
CA LEU A 71 -15.81 1.57 2.24
C LEU A 71 -16.20 0.51 1.18
N ALA A 72 -16.22 -0.76 1.57
CA ALA A 72 -16.61 -1.90 0.72
C ALA A 72 -18.06 -1.83 0.23
N ASP A 73 -18.97 -1.55 1.17
CA ASP A 73 -20.41 -1.67 0.93
C ASP A 73 -21.01 -0.41 0.32
N LYS A 74 -20.44 0.76 0.61
CA LYS A 74 -21.05 2.04 0.24
C LYS A 74 -20.58 2.60 -1.11
N LEU A 75 -19.32 2.34 -1.49
CA LEU A 75 -18.69 3.00 -2.64
C LEU A 75 -18.57 2.12 -3.90
N GLY A 76 -18.74 0.81 -3.74
CA GLY A 76 -18.54 -0.16 -4.82
C GLY A 76 -17.06 -0.46 -5.09
N ARG A 77 -16.77 -1.70 -5.47
CA ARG A 77 -15.42 -2.30 -5.43
C ARG A 77 -14.40 -1.57 -6.30
N LYS A 78 -14.79 -1.22 -7.54
CA LYS A 78 -13.92 -0.49 -8.49
C LYS A 78 -13.50 0.89 -7.99
N ARG A 79 -14.41 1.63 -7.34
CA ARG A 79 -14.12 2.98 -6.82
C ARG A 79 -13.24 2.90 -5.57
N THR A 80 -13.47 1.92 -4.72
CA THR A 80 -12.64 1.65 -3.55
C THR A 80 -11.20 1.30 -3.93
N LEU A 81 -11.01 0.50 -5.00
CA LEU A 81 -9.69 0.24 -5.60
C LEU A 81 -8.98 1.52 -6.06
N LEU A 82 -9.69 2.39 -6.80
CA LEU A 82 -9.11 3.65 -7.30
C LEU A 82 -8.77 4.65 -6.17
N LEU A 83 -9.58 4.71 -5.11
CA LEU A 83 -9.27 5.53 -3.95
C LEU A 83 -8.08 4.98 -3.17
N GLY A 84 -8.03 3.66 -2.96
CA GLY A 84 -6.91 2.99 -2.30
C GLY A 84 -5.58 3.26 -3.01
N SER A 85 -5.56 3.17 -4.34
CA SER A 85 -4.37 3.49 -5.14
C SER A 85 -4.00 4.97 -5.08
N ALA A 86 -4.97 5.89 -5.10
CA ALA A 86 -4.69 7.32 -4.93
C ALA A 86 -4.05 7.65 -3.57
N ILE A 87 -4.59 7.09 -2.48
CA ILE A 87 -4.05 7.26 -1.13
C ILE A 87 -2.63 6.68 -1.04
N PHE A 88 -2.42 5.50 -1.62
CA PHE A 88 -1.10 4.87 -1.71
C PHE A 88 -0.08 5.77 -2.42
N THR A 89 -0.44 6.33 -3.58
CA THR A 89 0.43 7.25 -4.33
C THR A 89 0.76 8.50 -3.52
N ILE A 90 -0.22 9.10 -2.84
CA ILE A 90 0.02 10.28 -1.99
C ILE A 90 0.99 9.94 -0.86
N GLY A 91 0.80 8.80 -0.19
CA GLY A 91 1.69 8.35 0.88
C GLY A 91 3.13 8.15 0.41
N ILE A 92 3.34 7.56 -0.76
CA ILE A 92 4.68 7.41 -1.35
C ILE A 92 5.32 8.77 -1.62
N ILE A 93 4.59 9.71 -2.22
CA ILE A 93 5.12 11.05 -2.50
C ILE A 93 5.60 11.74 -1.21
N ILE A 94 4.82 11.64 -0.13
CA ILE A 94 5.19 12.18 1.17
C ILE A 94 6.45 11.50 1.71
N SER A 95 6.53 10.16 1.63
CA SER A 95 7.71 9.41 2.07
C SER A 95 8.96 9.73 1.23
N SER A 96 8.82 10.02 -0.07
CA SER A 96 9.94 10.38 -0.95
C SER A 96 10.51 11.78 -0.68
N VAL A 97 9.70 12.72 -0.21
CA VAL A 97 10.12 14.11 0.09
C VAL A 97 10.42 14.31 1.58
N ALA A 98 10.30 13.27 2.40
CA ALA A 98 10.52 13.34 3.84
C ALA A 98 11.97 13.74 4.19
N ASN A 99 12.12 14.83 4.94
CA ASN A 99 13.42 15.34 5.43
C ASN A 99 13.75 14.88 6.86
N ASN A 100 12.81 14.20 7.53
CA ASN A 100 13.00 13.68 8.88
C ASN A 100 12.26 12.35 9.06
N VAL A 101 12.63 11.62 10.12
CA VAL A 101 12.04 10.32 10.44
C VAL A 101 10.54 10.42 10.68
N ALA A 102 10.06 11.51 11.31
CA ALA A 102 8.65 11.70 11.61
C ALA A 102 7.78 11.85 10.33
N ALA A 103 8.23 12.64 9.35
CA ALA A 103 7.54 12.78 8.06
C ALA A 103 7.59 11.48 7.26
N LEU A 104 8.72 10.75 7.34
CA LEU A 104 8.84 9.44 6.70
C LEU A 104 7.81 8.45 7.27
N VAL A 105 7.69 8.39 8.61
CA VAL A 105 6.71 7.55 9.32
C VAL A 105 5.28 7.98 8.98
N ALA A 106 4.98 9.28 8.95
CA ALA A 106 3.66 9.77 8.57
C ALA A 106 3.29 9.37 7.13
N GLY A 107 4.20 9.54 6.18
CA GLY A 107 4.01 9.09 4.79
C GLY A 107 3.80 7.58 4.69
N ARG A 108 4.56 6.80 5.47
CA ARG A 108 4.44 5.33 5.54
C ARG A 108 3.09 4.89 6.09
N VAL A 109 2.55 5.56 7.11
CA VAL A 109 1.21 5.27 7.64
C VAL A 109 0.14 5.55 6.59
N ILE A 110 0.22 6.69 5.89
CA ILE A 110 -0.73 7.07 4.83
C ILE A 110 -0.69 6.09 3.67
N ASN A 111 0.52 5.75 3.20
CA ASN A 111 0.74 4.72 2.19
C ASN A 111 0.14 3.38 2.67
N GLY A 112 0.44 2.99 3.91
CA GLY A 112 -0.09 1.79 4.55
C GLY A 112 -1.60 1.74 4.53
N ILE A 113 -2.31 2.83 4.83
CA ILE A 113 -3.77 2.91 4.76
C ILE A 113 -4.27 2.56 3.36
N GLY A 114 -3.75 3.23 2.33
CA GLY A 114 -4.14 2.98 0.94
C GLY A 114 -3.87 1.53 0.55
N ASN A 115 -2.73 1.00 0.99
CA ASN A 115 -2.36 -0.37 0.74
C ASN A 115 -3.26 -1.41 1.44
N GLY A 116 -3.63 -1.17 2.70
CA GLY A 116 -4.58 -2.01 3.44
C GLY A 116 -5.94 -2.08 2.73
N CYS A 117 -6.39 -0.97 2.15
CA CYS A 117 -7.59 -0.94 1.32
C CYS A 117 -7.45 -1.83 0.07
N LEU A 118 -6.30 -1.74 -0.62
CA LEU A 118 -6.01 -2.53 -1.82
C LEU A 118 -5.94 -4.02 -1.50
N ALA A 119 -5.22 -4.41 -0.45
CA ALA A 119 -5.05 -5.80 -0.05
C ALA A 119 -6.38 -6.52 0.21
N MET A 120 -7.39 -5.80 0.72
CA MET A 120 -8.72 -6.36 0.95
C MET A 120 -9.60 -6.36 -0.32
N MET A 121 -9.51 -5.32 -1.15
CA MET A 121 -10.39 -5.17 -2.32
C MET A 121 -9.95 -5.93 -3.56
N VAL A 122 -8.64 -6.09 -3.79
CA VAL A 122 -8.10 -6.84 -4.93
C VAL A 122 -8.67 -8.26 -5.03
N PRO A 123 -8.57 -9.13 -3.99
CA PRO A 123 -9.08 -10.49 -4.08
C PRO A 123 -10.61 -10.55 -4.17
N ASN A 124 -11.33 -9.63 -3.51
CA ASN A 124 -12.79 -9.54 -3.60
C ASN A 124 -13.26 -9.15 -5.01
N TYR A 125 -12.59 -8.18 -5.63
CA TYR A 125 -12.91 -7.81 -7.01
C TYR A 125 -12.59 -8.95 -7.97
N GLN A 126 -11.48 -9.66 -7.77
CA GLN A 126 -11.10 -10.81 -8.60
C GLN A 126 -12.08 -11.98 -8.47
N SER A 127 -12.59 -12.27 -7.27
CA SER A 127 -13.58 -13.33 -7.08
C SER A 127 -14.93 -13.00 -7.71
N GLU A 128 -15.31 -11.72 -7.77
CA GLU A 128 -16.55 -11.26 -8.41
C GLU A 128 -16.50 -11.31 -9.95
N ILE A 129 -15.32 -11.10 -10.56
CA ILE A 129 -15.14 -11.10 -12.03
C ILE A 129 -14.76 -12.46 -12.62
N SER A 130 -14.31 -13.40 -11.79
CA SER A 130 -13.83 -14.70 -12.26
C SER A 130 -15.01 -15.56 -12.75
N PRO A 131 -14.92 -16.15 -13.96
CA PRO A 131 -15.93 -17.09 -14.42
C PRO A 131 -15.97 -18.31 -13.49
N ARG A 132 -17.17 -18.77 -13.16
CA ARG A 132 -17.38 -20.00 -12.38
C ARG A 132 -17.11 -21.24 -13.20
#